data_AF-A0A939VGR5-F1
#
_entry.id   AF-A0A939VGR5-F1
#
_cell.length_a   1.000
_cell.length_b   1.000
_cell.length_c   1.000
_cell.angle_alpha   90.00
_cell.angle_beta   90.00
_cell.angle_gamma   90.00
#
_symmetry.space_group_name_H-M   'P 1'
#
loop_
_entity.id
_entity.type
_entity.pdbx_description
1 polymer ?
#
loop_
_entity_poly.entity_id
_entity_poly.type
_entity_poly.pdbx_seq_one_letter_code
_entity_poly.pdbx_strand_id
1 'polypeptide(L)'
;MKLLLLALALIAGADYLESAVRLSGASCAEDLSQAEIERYEELAEHPLDLNRASRRELLASGLFSPYQAATLLDYISNYGEICSTAELGAVDGIGPDLARDLAPFVALEPAGPVGARPRKRPRADAMARAADKSGTQSTAAKLSAKYSGFSAGLSSKNRELVSGYASWQGRRLQLIVGDLNARYGQGLLSWTGFTMTTLYTVGAFARSPGGLSGSNTLSAGSAKRGAAADIAWRSADLSLYATLDGEQLAHFQYLTRSGSYGLSVQHTPSMLAASADWRLTVRKLTLFGEMAVMPKTPDQVGGDKGNGGDKGVMPDTDRASLSIRTGAFYNHSYGNRGALLVRCSPDEYAAALGAETRWASITAEATLNRVKDTRQLRTVALCNPAFELGSWTLKPSFRLNSRYRPEEKFRWRNDLRAELDAQTGPWMLHGRVNALRCEQWAWLTYIETGYKREKTALYLRGTLFKVDKWN
;
A
#
# COMPACT_ATOMS: atom_id res chain seq x y z
N MET A 1 28.54 -5.60 25.61
CA MET A 1 28.43 -5.35 24.16
C MET A 1 28.33 -6.72 23.49
N LYS A 2 27.13 -7.14 23.03
CA LYS A 2 26.97 -8.44 22.34
C LYS A 2 27.09 -8.19 20.85
N LEU A 3 28.16 -8.70 20.25
CA LEU A 3 28.37 -8.70 18.79
C LEU A 3 27.64 -9.94 18.26
N LEU A 4 26.61 -9.76 17.43
CA LEU A 4 25.96 -10.87 16.73
C LEU A 4 26.22 -10.67 15.24
N LEU A 5 26.96 -11.59 14.65
CA LEU A 5 27.49 -11.49 13.29
C LEU A 5 27.09 -12.73 12.50
N LEU A 6 26.79 -12.49 11.22
CA LEU A 6 26.49 -13.42 10.11
C LEU A 6 25.03 -13.89 9.93
N ALA A 7 24.42 -13.34 8.87
CA ALA A 7 23.60 -14.09 7.93
C ALA A 7 24.06 -13.73 6.51
N LEU A 8 24.55 -14.70 5.75
CA LEU A 8 24.88 -14.55 4.33
C LEU A 8 23.63 -14.96 3.54
N ALA A 9 22.95 -14.01 2.90
CA ALA A 9 21.80 -14.30 2.04
C ALA A 9 22.17 -14.02 0.58
N LEU A 10 22.25 -15.08 -0.22
CA LEU A 10 22.28 -14.99 -1.68
C LEU A 10 20.84 -14.73 -2.16
N ILE A 11 20.51 -13.47 -2.42
CA ILE A 11 19.23 -13.10 -3.03
C ILE A 11 19.51 -12.75 -4.50
N ALA A 12 19.34 -13.72 -5.38
CA ALA A 12 19.13 -13.44 -6.80
C ALA A 12 17.73 -12.83 -6.94
N GLY A 13 17.61 -11.56 -7.37
CA GLY A 13 16.31 -10.95 -7.73
C GLY A 13 15.98 -9.56 -7.14
N ALA A 14 16.83 -8.94 -6.32
CA ALA A 14 16.47 -7.76 -5.51
C ALA A 14 16.39 -6.38 -6.23
N ASP A 15 16.14 -6.29 -7.54
CA ASP A 15 16.12 -4.98 -8.25
C ASP A 15 14.79 -4.22 -8.12
N TYR A 16 13.70 -4.93 -7.85
CA TYR A 16 12.37 -4.31 -7.72
C TYR A 16 12.12 -3.71 -6.32
N LEU A 17 12.88 -4.09 -5.28
CA LEU A 17 12.58 -3.72 -3.90
C LEU A 17 12.70 -2.21 -3.65
N GLU A 18 13.66 -1.54 -4.27
CA GLU A 18 13.80 -0.08 -4.13
C GLU A 18 12.58 0.65 -4.71
N SER A 19 12.13 0.23 -5.88
CA SER A 19 10.91 0.74 -6.50
C SER A 19 9.66 0.39 -5.69
N ALA A 20 9.58 -0.82 -5.13
CA ALA A 20 8.49 -1.24 -4.26
C ALA A 20 8.35 -0.34 -3.02
N VAL A 21 9.48 0.02 -2.40
CA VAL A 21 9.55 0.93 -1.26
C VAL A 21 9.04 2.33 -1.63
N ARG A 22 9.42 2.85 -2.81
CA ARG A 22 8.94 4.17 -3.27
C ARG A 22 7.45 4.17 -3.60
N LEU A 23 6.98 3.13 -4.30
CA LEU A 23 5.58 3.00 -4.71
C LEU A 23 4.65 2.74 -3.52
N SER A 24 5.09 1.96 -2.52
CA SER A 24 4.33 1.81 -1.27
C SER A 24 4.39 3.06 -0.41
N GLY A 25 5.39 3.92 -0.65
CA GLY A 25 5.75 5.00 0.25
C GLY A 25 6.20 4.46 1.59
N ALA A 26 7.02 3.40 1.63
CA ALA A 26 7.80 3.00 2.80
C ALA A 26 9.16 3.74 2.79
N SER A 27 9.90 3.77 3.89
CA SER A 27 11.29 4.28 3.83
C SER A 27 12.30 3.20 3.46
N CYS A 28 12.05 1.95 3.83
CA CYS A 28 12.96 0.85 3.60
C CYS A 28 12.18 -0.46 3.42
N ALA A 29 12.83 -1.47 2.84
CA ALA A 29 12.21 -2.75 2.52
C ALA A 29 11.69 -3.50 3.76
N GLU A 30 12.25 -3.22 4.94
CA GLU A 30 11.86 -3.84 6.21
C GLU A 30 10.51 -3.34 6.74
N ASP A 31 10.10 -2.13 6.32
CA ASP A 31 8.79 -1.56 6.67
C ASP A 31 7.66 -2.09 5.77
N LEU A 32 8.00 -2.80 4.68
CA LEU A 32 7.02 -3.47 3.83
C LEU A 32 6.47 -4.70 4.56
N SER A 33 5.15 -4.83 4.54
CA SER A 33 4.52 -6.04 5.04
C SER A 33 4.83 -7.25 4.16
N GLN A 34 4.71 -8.44 4.73
CA GLN A 34 4.86 -9.68 3.96
C GLN A 34 3.95 -9.73 2.73
N ALA A 35 2.72 -9.21 2.83
CA ALA A 35 1.76 -9.19 1.73
C ALA A 35 2.13 -8.18 0.61
N GLU A 36 2.85 -7.09 0.92
CA GLU A 36 3.35 -6.16 -0.09
C GLU A 36 4.56 -6.72 -0.81
N ILE A 37 5.50 -7.29 -0.06
CA ILE A 37 6.67 -7.94 -0.63
C ILE A 37 6.19 -9.00 -1.61
N GLU A 38 5.27 -9.85 -1.19
CA GLU A 38 4.67 -10.90 -2.03
C GLU A 38 4.02 -10.33 -3.30
N ARG A 39 3.30 -9.19 -3.20
CA ARG A 39 2.67 -8.53 -4.35
C ARG A 39 3.70 -7.97 -5.33
N TYR A 40 4.68 -7.21 -4.84
CA TYR A 40 5.69 -6.59 -5.69
C TYR A 40 6.63 -7.63 -6.30
N GLU A 41 6.93 -8.71 -5.57
CA GLU A 41 7.62 -9.90 -6.07
C GLU A 41 6.83 -10.51 -7.25
N GLU A 42 5.52 -10.74 -7.07
CA GLU A 42 4.65 -11.27 -8.14
C GLU A 42 4.57 -10.33 -9.36
N LEU A 43 4.50 -9.02 -9.15
CA LEU A 43 4.51 -8.04 -10.25
C LEU A 43 5.88 -7.94 -10.95
N ALA A 44 6.98 -8.17 -10.25
CA ALA A 44 8.32 -8.15 -10.83
C ALA A 44 8.62 -9.43 -11.62
N GLU A 45 8.16 -10.58 -11.13
CA GLU A 45 8.25 -11.86 -11.85
C GLU A 45 7.29 -11.90 -13.05
N HIS A 46 6.13 -11.26 -12.92
CA HIS A 46 5.10 -11.21 -13.96
C HIS A 46 4.62 -9.76 -14.23
N PRO A 47 5.42 -8.94 -14.95
CA PRO A 47 5.11 -7.54 -15.21
C PRO A 47 3.77 -7.32 -15.92
N LEU A 48 3.05 -6.28 -15.49
CA LEU A 48 1.76 -5.88 -16.05
C LEU A 48 1.96 -5.21 -17.42
N ASP A 49 1.45 -5.82 -18.48
CA ASP A 49 1.50 -5.26 -19.84
C ASP A 49 0.53 -4.06 -19.97
N LEU A 50 1.07 -2.84 -20.01
CA LEU A 50 0.26 -1.60 -20.03
C LEU A 50 -0.52 -1.41 -21.32
N ASN A 51 0.00 -1.90 -22.45
CA ASN A 51 -0.64 -1.78 -23.75
C ASN A 51 -1.84 -2.71 -23.90
N ARG A 52 -1.96 -3.73 -23.04
CA ARG A 52 -3.04 -4.72 -23.07
C ARG A 52 -3.89 -4.73 -21.80
N ALA A 53 -3.39 -4.16 -20.71
CA ALA A 53 -4.09 -4.13 -19.44
C ALA A 53 -5.40 -3.35 -19.57
N SER A 54 -6.47 -3.96 -19.09
CA SER A 54 -7.73 -3.28 -18.87
C SER A 54 -7.63 -2.27 -17.72
N ARG A 55 -8.53 -1.28 -17.68
CA ARG A 55 -8.66 -0.35 -16.54
C ARG A 55 -8.67 -1.09 -15.20
N ARG A 56 -9.40 -2.19 -15.12
CA ARG A 56 -9.54 -2.99 -13.90
C ARG A 56 -8.23 -3.65 -13.50
N GLU A 57 -7.45 -4.18 -14.45
CA GLU A 57 -6.13 -4.77 -14.16
C GLU A 57 -5.14 -3.69 -13.68
N LEU A 58 -5.17 -2.49 -14.28
CA LEU A 58 -4.38 -1.36 -13.83
C LEU A 58 -4.70 -0.99 -12.38
N LEU A 59 -5.98 -0.93 -12.00
CA LEU A 59 -6.39 -0.61 -10.62
C LEU A 59 -6.10 -1.76 -9.64
N ALA A 60 -6.39 -2.99 -10.03
CA ALA A 60 -6.18 -4.19 -9.23
C ALA A 60 -4.70 -4.39 -8.86
N SER A 61 -3.78 -4.01 -9.75
CA SER A 61 -2.34 -4.03 -9.47
C SER A 61 -1.97 -3.21 -8.22
N GLY A 62 -2.72 -2.15 -7.94
CA GLY A 62 -2.40 -1.16 -6.90
C GLY A 62 -1.26 -0.21 -7.30
N LEU A 63 -0.75 -0.29 -8.54
CA LEU A 63 0.28 0.61 -9.08
C LEU A 63 -0.30 1.94 -9.56
N PHE A 64 -1.56 1.94 -10.00
CA PHE A 64 -2.21 3.09 -10.63
C PHE A 64 -3.45 3.52 -9.86
N SER A 65 -3.64 4.84 -9.73
CA SER A 65 -4.90 5.44 -9.27
C SER A 65 -5.98 5.41 -10.37
N PRO A 66 -7.28 5.56 -10.00
CA PRO A 66 -8.39 5.71 -10.96
C PRO A 66 -8.16 6.76 -12.06
N TYR A 67 -7.50 7.86 -11.71
CA TYR A 67 -7.12 8.92 -12.65
C TYR A 67 -5.98 8.46 -13.58
N GLN A 68 -4.87 7.96 -13.04
CA GLN A 68 -3.74 7.50 -13.84
C GLN A 68 -4.13 6.39 -14.81
N ALA A 69 -4.96 5.44 -14.37
CA ALA A 69 -5.47 4.39 -15.24
C ALA A 69 -6.36 4.96 -16.36
N ALA A 70 -7.18 5.97 -16.08
CA ALA A 70 -7.99 6.63 -17.11
C ALA A 70 -7.10 7.38 -18.12
N THR A 71 -6.15 8.20 -17.65
CA THR A 71 -5.23 8.94 -18.52
C THR A 71 -4.39 8.00 -19.38
N LEU A 72 -3.88 6.91 -18.81
CA LEU A 72 -3.08 5.92 -19.54
C LEU A 72 -3.88 5.32 -20.70
N LEU A 73 -5.14 4.93 -20.44
CA LEU A 73 -6.02 4.36 -21.46
C LEU A 73 -6.45 5.40 -22.51
N ASP A 74 -6.71 6.64 -22.09
CA ASP A 74 -7.00 7.74 -23.01
C ASP A 74 -5.78 8.06 -23.89
N TYR A 75 -4.57 8.03 -23.34
CA TYR A 75 -3.33 8.18 -24.10
C TYR A 75 -3.21 7.08 -25.16
N ILE A 76 -3.36 5.81 -24.76
CA ILE A 76 -3.27 4.66 -25.67
C ILE A 76 -4.34 4.74 -26.78
N SER A 77 -5.54 5.18 -26.43
CA SER A 77 -6.64 5.33 -27.39
C SER A 77 -6.43 6.46 -28.41
N ASN A 78 -5.72 7.54 -28.03
CA ASN A 78 -5.57 8.73 -28.88
C ASN A 78 -4.25 8.73 -29.65
N TYR A 79 -3.17 8.21 -29.05
CA TYR A 79 -1.80 8.30 -29.59
C TYR A 79 -1.19 6.95 -29.94
N GLY A 80 -1.79 5.83 -29.50
CA GLY A 80 -1.28 4.48 -29.73
C GLY A 80 -0.48 3.92 -28.56
N GLU A 81 0.19 2.79 -28.79
CA GLU A 81 0.90 2.04 -27.75
C GLU A 81 2.07 2.81 -27.14
N ILE A 82 2.29 2.59 -25.85
CA ILE A 82 3.45 3.12 -25.13
C ILE A 82 4.64 2.20 -25.42
N CYS A 83 5.66 2.76 -26.04
CA CYS A 83 6.83 2.07 -26.55
C CYS A 83 8.05 2.21 -25.64
N SER A 84 8.04 3.17 -24.69
CA SER A 84 9.16 3.38 -23.78
C SER A 84 8.75 3.92 -22.41
N THR A 85 9.63 3.76 -21.42
CA THR A 85 9.45 4.35 -20.08
C THR A 85 9.45 5.89 -20.12
N ALA A 86 10.12 6.50 -21.11
CA ALA A 86 10.10 7.94 -21.31
C ALA A 86 8.72 8.43 -21.78
N GLU A 87 8.07 7.72 -22.70
CA GLU A 87 6.69 7.99 -23.12
C GLU A 87 5.70 7.79 -21.97
N LEU A 88 5.86 6.71 -21.19
CA LEU A 88 5.06 6.51 -19.98
C LEU A 88 5.19 7.70 -19.01
N GLY A 89 6.40 8.27 -18.89
CA GLY A 89 6.66 9.47 -18.11
C GLY A 89 6.03 10.75 -18.66
N ALA A 90 5.67 10.79 -19.94
CA ALA A 90 4.96 11.91 -20.57
C ALA A 90 3.43 11.85 -20.38
N VAL A 91 2.89 10.72 -19.90
CA VAL A 91 1.46 10.57 -19.61
C VAL A 91 1.08 11.41 -18.38
N ASP A 92 0.01 12.19 -18.50
CA ASP A 92 -0.46 13.07 -17.44
C ASP A 92 -0.75 12.30 -16.13
N GLY A 93 -0.15 12.75 -15.04
CA GLY A 93 -0.29 12.14 -13.72
C GLY A 93 0.64 10.97 -13.44
N ILE A 94 1.49 10.56 -14.39
CA ILE A 94 2.58 9.62 -14.15
C ILE A 94 3.87 10.39 -13.88
N GLY A 95 4.43 11.06 -14.90
CA GLY A 95 5.73 11.74 -14.77
C GLY A 95 6.92 10.77 -14.84
N PRO A 96 8.13 11.27 -15.11
CA PRO A 96 9.32 10.43 -15.35
C PRO A 96 9.80 9.66 -14.12
N ASP A 97 9.64 10.24 -12.92
CA ASP A 97 10.08 9.58 -11.67
C ASP A 97 9.20 8.37 -11.36
N LEU A 98 7.88 8.51 -11.43
CA LEU A 98 6.95 7.39 -11.25
C LEU A 98 7.10 6.36 -12.37
N ALA A 99 7.31 6.78 -13.62
CA ALA A 99 7.52 5.84 -14.72
C ALA A 99 8.78 4.97 -14.52
N ARG A 100 9.84 5.54 -13.93
CA ARG A 100 11.05 4.79 -13.56
C ARG A 100 10.77 3.80 -12.42
N ASP A 101 10.04 4.24 -11.40
CA ASP A 101 9.67 3.36 -10.28
C ASP A 101 8.70 2.25 -10.72
N LEU A 102 7.85 2.49 -11.73
CA LEU A 102 6.96 1.48 -12.30
C LEU A 102 7.68 0.45 -13.18
N ALA A 103 8.82 0.81 -13.78
CA ALA A 103 9.49 0.00 -14.81
C ALA A 103 9.74 -1.47 -14.44
N PRO A 104 10.08 -1.85 -13.19
CA PRO A 104 10.27 -3.27 -12.82
C PRO A 104 8.97 -4.08 -12.81
N PHE A 105 7.80 -3.43 -12.76
CA PHE A 105 6.50 -4.06 -12.53
C PHE A 105 5.58 -4.01 -13.75
N VAL A 106 6.03 -3.36 -14.83
CA VAL A 106 5.22 -3.14 -16.02
C VAL A 106 5.96 -3.56 -17.27
N ALA A 107 5.24 -4.14 -18.22
CA ALA A 107 5.74 -4.46 -19.54
C ALA A 107 5.18 -3.45 -20.56
N LEU A 108 6.02 -3.05 -21.49
CA LEU A 108 5.67 -2.21 -22.63
C LEU A 108 5.79 -3.07 -23.90
N GLU A 109 5.13 -4.23 -23.91
CA GLU A 109 5.15 -5.10 -25.08
C GLU A 109 4.38 -4.43 -26.21
N PRO A 110 4.98 -4.27 -27.41
CA PRO A 110 4.23 -3.85 -28.57
C PRO A 110 3.21 -4.94 -28.92
N ALA A 111 1.97 -4.59 -29.28
CA ALA A 111 0.96 -5.57 -29.68
C ALA A 111 1.24 -6.23 -31.04
N GLY A 112 2.26 -5.74 -31.75
CA GLY A 112 2.71 -6.20 -33.06
C GLY A 112 2.88 -5.01 -34.01
N PRO A 113 2.99 -5.26 -35.33
CA PRO A 113 2.94 -4.18 -36.32
C PRO A 113 1.69 -3.33 -36.15
N VAL A 114 1.78 -2.02 -36.41
CA VAL A 114 0.64 -1.08 -36.36
C VAL A 114 -0.55 -1.66 -37.14
N GLY A 115 -1.68 -1.88 -36.45
CA GLY A 115 -2.90 -2.46 -37.03
C GLY A 115 -3.07 -3.99 -36.88
N ALA A 116 -2.08 -4.70 -36.33
CA ALA A 116 -2.23 -6.11 -36.00
C ALA A 116 -3.20 -6.29 -34.82
N ARG A 117 -4.17 -7.21 -34.94
CA ARG A 117 -5.03 -7.56 -33.81
C ARG A 117 -4.17 -8.22 -32.72
N PRO A 118 -4.28 -7.79 -31.44
CA PRO A 118 -3.55 -8.41 -30.36
C PRO A 118 -3.89 -9.90 -30.28
N ARG A 119 -2.88 -10.76 -30.45
CA ARG A 119 -3.04 -12.21 -30.31
C ARG A 119 -3.21 -12.55 -28.83
N LYS A 120 -4.39 -13.00 -28.44
CA LYS A 120 -4.64 -13.56 -27.10
C LYS A 120 -3.87 -14.88 -26.98
N ARG A 121 -2.81 -14.91 -26.17
CA ARG A 121 -2.07 -16.14 -25.83
C ARG A 121 -2.46 -16.61 -24.43
N PRO A 122 -2.57 -17.93 -24.18
CA PRO A 122 -2.63 -18.42 -22.82
C PRO A 122 -1.34 -18.05 -22.09
N ARG A 123 -1.48 -17.49 -20.88
CA ARG A 123 -0.37 -17.29 -19.95
C ARG A 123 -0.61 -18.20 -18.75
N ALA A 124 0.41 -18.93 -18.33
CA ALA A 124 0.38 -19.78 -17.16
C ALA A 124 1.69 -19.55 -16.41
N ASP A 125 1.55 -19.22 -15.14
CA ASP A 125 2.61 -18.77 -14.26
C ASP A 125 2.63 -19.69 -13.03
N ALA A 126 3.82 -20.14 -12.64
CA ALA A 126 4.02 -21.06 -11.52
C ALA A 126 5.21 -20.60 -10.67
N MET A 127 4.99 -20.51 -9.36
CA MET A 127 6.01 -20.10 -8.39
C MET A 127 6.11 -21.17 -7.30
N ALA A 128 7.33 -21.56 -6.92
CA ALA A 128 7.59 -22.45 -5.80
C ALA A 128 8.73 -21.88 -4.94
N ARG A 129 8.52 -21.86 -3.62
CA ARG A 129 9.45 -21.27 -2.65
C ARG A 129 9.62 -22.18 -1.44
N ALA A 130 10.85 -22.34 -0.98
CA ALA A 130 11.20 -22.98 0.28
C ALA A 130 12.05 -22.01 1.12
N ALA A 131 11.76 -21.89 2.40
CA ALA A 131 12.50 -21.05 3.33
C ALA A 131 12.70 -21.76 4.67
N ASP A 132 13.93 -21.76 5.18
CA ASP A 132 14.28 -22.25 6.51
C ASP A 132 14.69 -21.06 7.38
N LYS A 133 13.95 -20.80 8.45
CA LYS A 133 14.27 -19.78 9.46
C LYS A 133 14.47 -20.47 10.80
N SER A 134 15.71 -20.47 11.29
CA SER A 134 16.08 -21.02 12.60
C SER A 134 15.54 -22.43 12.86
N GLY A 135 15.61 -23.32 11.86
CA GLY A 135 15.15 -24.72 11.96
C GLY A 135 13.66 -24.92 11.66
N THR A 136 12.90 -23.85 11.39
CA THR A 136 11.52 -23.95 10.92
C THR A 136 11.50 -23.86 9.41
N GLN A 137 11.23 -24.99 8.76
CA GLN A 137 11.06 -25.07 7.31
C GLN A 137 9.65 -24.67 6.92
N SER A 138 9.54 -23.81 5.91
CA SER A 138 8.28 -23.42 5.29
C SER A 138 8.37 -23.62 3.79
N THR A 139 7.29 -24.12 3.21
CA THR A 139 7.16 -24.31 1.76
C THR A 139 5.95 -23.52 1.27
N ALA A 140 6.03 -22.96 0.07
CA ALA A 140 4.94 -22.24 -0.56
C ALA A 140 4.95 -22.51 -2.06
N ALA A 141 3.76 -22.64 -2.65
CA ALA A 141 3.61 -22.73 -4.09
C ALA A 141 2.41 -21.90 -4.53
N LYS A 142 2.55 -21.22 -5.66
CA LYS A 142 1.46 -20.52 -6.36
C LYS A 142 1.37 -21.01 -7.79
N LEU A 143 0.15 -21.10 -8.28
CA LEU A 143 -0.15 -21.36 -9.68
C LEU A 143 -1.16 -20.30 -10.11
N SER A 144 -0.94 -19.66 -11.25
CA SER A 144 -1.92 -18.78 -11.86
C SER A 144 -1.98 -19.02 -13.36
N ALA A 145 -3.17 -18.90 -13.94
CA ALA A 145 -3.38 -19.06 -15.36
C ALA A 145 -4.35 -18.00 -15.86
N LYS A 146 -4.08 -17.44 -17.04
CA LYS A 146 -4.91 -16.45 -17.71
C LYS A 146 -5.13 -16.83 -19.17
N TYR A 147 -6.38 -16.83 -19.61
CA TYR A 147 -6.72 -17.03 -21.01
C TYR A 147 -8.02 -16.32 -21.39
N SER A 148 -7.95 -15.42 -22.36
CA SER A 148 -9.11 -14.73 -22.96
C SER A 148 -10.13 -14.20 -21.94
N GLY A 149 -9.66 -13.48 -20.92
CA GLY A 149 -10.49 -12.88 -19.87
C GLY A 149 -10.77 -13.81 -18.69
N PHE A 150 -10.53 -15.12 -18.81
CA PHE A 150 -10.52 -16.01 -17.66
C PHE A 150 -9.19 -15.90 -16.93
N SER A 151 -9.23 -15.89 -15.61
CA SER A 151 -8.06 -16.08 -14.77
C SER A 151 -8.38 -16.98 -13.59
N ALA A 152 -7.42 -17.82 -13.20
CA ALA A 152 -7.53 -18.64 -12.02
C ALA A 152 -6.19 -18.61 -11.28
N GLY A 153 -6.24 -18.67 -9.95
CA GLY A 153 -5.07 -18.68 -9.11
C GLY A 153 -5.27 -19.57 -7.89
N LEU A 154 -4.22 -20.28 -7.50
CA LEU A 154 -4.18 -21.13 -6.30
C LEU A 154 -2.86 -20.86 -5.57
N SER A 155 -2.91 -20.84 -4.24
CA SER A 155 -1.75 -20.73 -3.38
C SER A 155 -1.81 -21.78 -2.27
N SER A 156 -0.69 -22.44 -2.04
CA SER A 156 -0.50 -23.38 -0.93
C SER A 156 0.70 -22.99 -0.11
N LYS A 157 0.62 -23.24 1.19
CA LYS A 157 1.71 -23.03 2.15
C LYS A 157 1.76 -24.23 3.07
N ASN A 158 2.95 -24.79 3.27
CA ASN A 158 3.18 -26.00 4.07
C ASN A 158 2.26 -27.17 3.69
N ARG A 159 2.00 -27.33 2.38
CA ARG A 159 1.08 -28.33 1.79
C ARG A 159 -0.41 -28.14 2.12
N GLU A 160 -0.79 -27.01 2.70
CA GLU A 160 -2.19 -26.62 2.91
C GLU A 160 -2.60 -25.58 1.88
N LEU A 161 -3.82 -25.71 1.35
CA LEU A 161 -4.40 -24.70 0.46
C LEU A 161 -4.75 -23.46 1.28
N VAL A 162 -4.12 -22.34 0.98
CA VAL A 162 -4.35 -21.08 1.68
C VAL A 162 -5.38 -20.25 0.96
N SER A 163 -5.17 -20.05 -0.35
CA SER A 163 -6.04 -19.18 -1.13
C SER A 163 -6.28 -19.67 -2.54
N GLY A 164 -7.45 -19.35 -3.08
CA GLY A 164 -7.80 -19.75 -4.44
C GLY A 164 -8.94 -18.92 -5.03
N TYR A 165 -8.83 -18.56 -6.30
CA TYR A 165 -9.86 -17.83 -7.02
C TYR A 165 -9.98 -18.29 -8.47
N ALA A 166 -11.17 -18.08 -9.02
CA ALA A 166 -11.43 -18.08 -10.45
C ALA A 166 -12.17 -16.79 -10.79
N SER A 167 -11.79 -16.14 -11.87
CA SER A 167 -12.47 -14.95 -12.34
C SER A 167 -12.61 -14.95 -13.86
N TRP A 168 -13.63 -14.23 -14.31
CA TRP A 168 -13.86 -13.96 -15.71
C TRP A 168 -14.05 -12.47 -15.92
N GLN A 169 -13.42 -11.95 -16.97
CA GLN A 169 -13.42 -10.55 -17.32
C GLN A 169 -13.87 -10.36 -18.77
N GLY A 170 -15.05 -9.77 -18.92
CA GLY A 170 -15.57 -9.22 -20.17
C GLY A 170 -15.35 -7.71 -20.27
N ARG A 171 -15.90 -7.10 -21.33
CA ARG A 171 -15.75 -5.66 -21.62
C ARG A 171 -16.36 -4.75 -20.55
N ARG A 172 -17.48 -5.17 -19.94
CA ARG A 172 -18.23 -4.39 -18.94
C ARG A 172 -18.50 -5.16 -17.65
N LEU A 173 -18.38 -6.47 -17.67
CA LEU A 173 -18.66 -7.33 -16.52
C LEU A 173 -17.39 -8.07 -16.11
N GLN A 174 -17.10 -8.10 -14.83
CA GLN A 174 -16.14 -9.01 -14.22
C GLN A 174 -16.87 -9.84 -13.16
N LEU A 175 -16.56 -11.13 -13.10
CA LEU A 175 -17.06 -12.05 -12.09
C LEU A 175 -15.86 -12.68 -11.40
N ILE A 176 -15.90 -12.81 -10.08
CA ILE A 176 -14.86 -13.43 -9.27
C ILE A 176 -15.53 -14.39 -8.30
N VAL A 177 -14.98 -15.59 -8.15
CA VAL A 177 -15.43 -16.59 -7.17
C VAL A 177 -14.20 -17.15 -6.46
N GLY A 178 -14.32 -17.36 -5.15
CA GLY A 178 -13.21 -17.77 -4.28
C GLY A 178 -12.70 -16.59 -3.46
N ASP A 179 -11.39 -16.49 -3.31
CA ASP A 179 -10.77 -15.45 -2.50
C ASP A 179 -10.60 -14.16 -3.30
N LEU A 180 -11.11 -13.08 -2.74
CA LEU A 180 -11.19 -11.77 -3.37
C LEU A 180 -10.59 -10.68 -2.47
N ASN A 181 -10.05 -9.67 -3.12
CA ASN A 181 -9.66 -8.42 -2.53
C ASN A 181 -10.69 -7.34 -2.88
N ALA A 182 -11.03 -6.53 -1.89
CA ALA A 182 -11.94 -5.41 -2.01
C ALA A 182 -11.28 -4.17 -1.42
N ARG A 183 -11.05 -3.15 -2.25
CA ARG A 183 -10.43 -1.89 -1.84
C ARG A 183 -11.19 -0.71 -2.41
N TYR A 184 -11.96 -0.04 -1.57
CA TYR A 184 -12.79 1.09 -1.95
C TYR A 184 -12.49 2.34 -1.11
N GLY A 185 -12.81 3.49 -1.68
CA GLY A 185 -12.65 4.80 -1.04
C GLY A 185 -11.23 5.04 -0.50
N GLN A 186 -11.16 5.45 0.75
CA GLN A 186 -9.94 5.63 1.54
C GLN A 186 -9.76 4.51 2.61
N GLY A 187 -10.60 3.48 2.53
CA GLY A 187 -10.59 2.32 3.41
C GLY A 187 -11.24 2.56 4.77
N LEU A 188 -12.30 3.38 4.84
CA LEU A 188 -13.12 3.48 6.07
C LEU A 188 -14.11 2.32 6.22
N LEU A 189 -14.76 1.85 5.14
CA LEU A 189 -15.64 0.67 5.19
C LEU A 189 -14.92 -0.66 4.92
N SER A 190 -14.33 -0.80 3.73
CA SER A 190 -13.78 -2.08 3.27
C SER A 190 -12.44 -1.89 2.56
N TRP A 191 -11.40 -2.46 3.16
CA TRP A 191 -10.06 -2.50 2.60
C TRP A 191 -9.38 -3.82 2.97
N THR A 192 -9.12 -4.66 1.98
CA THR A 192 -8.42 -5.94 2.18
C THR A 192 -6.94 -5.87 1.82
N GLY A 193 -6.16 -6.71 2.49
CA GLY A 193 -4.70 -6.69 2.44
C GLY A 193 -4.11 -5.50 3.19
N PHE A 194 -2.81 -5.28 2.99
CA PHE A 194 -2.06 -4.31 3.77
C PHE A 194 -2.43 -2.85 3.47
N THR A 195 -2.32 -2.02 4.51
CA THR A 195 -2.30 -0.56 4.41
C THR A 195 -1.11 0.01 5.15
N MET A 196 -0.28 0.81 4.47
CA MET A 196 0.65 1.68 5.17
C MET A 196 -0.14 2.66 6.05
N THR A 197 0.29 2.74 7.31
CA THR A 197 -0.28 3.68 8.30
C THR A 197 0.54 4.94 8.43
N THR A 198 1.83 4.92 8.06
CA THR A 198 2.72 6.07 8.10
C THR A 198 2.79 6.73 6.72
N LEU A 199 2.73 8.05 6.69
CA LEU A 199 2.79 8.84 5.48
C LEU A 199 4.25 9.16 5.15
N TYR A 200 5.00 8.31 4.44
CA TYR A 200 6.41 8.61 4.15
C TYR A 200 6.60 9.59 3.00
N THR A 201 5.71 9.55 2.01
CA THR A 201 5.71 10.46 0.86
C THR A 201 4.42 11.25 0.84
N VAL A 202 4.44 12.42 0.19
CA VAL A 202 3.24 13.23 -0.02
C VAL A 202 2.16 12.43 -0.75
N GLY A 203 2.53 11.55 -1.69
CA GLY A 203 1.59 10.67 -2.39
C GLY A 203 0.78 9.73 -1.48
N ALA A 204 1.34 9.31 -0.34
CA ALA A 204 0.70 8.37 0.60
C ALA A 204 -0.52 8.96 1.34
N PHE A 205 -0.73 10.28 1.26
CA PHE A 205 -1.84 10.97 1.95
C PHE A 205 -3.21 10.50 1.45
N ALA A 206 -3.33 10.24 0.16
CA ALA A 206 -4.51 9.66 -0.46
C ALA A 206 -4.24 8.21 -0.84
N ARG A 207 -5.12 7.32 -0.40
CA ARG A 207 -5.10 5.94 -0.86
C ARG A 207 -5.74 5.84 -2.25
N SER A 208 -5.20 4.94 -3.06
CA SER A 208 -5.73 4.60 -4.38
C SER A 208 -6.52 3.29 -4.27
N PRO A 209 -7.86 3.32 -4.32
CA PRO A 209 -8.66 2.11 -4.28
C PRO A 209 -8.41 1.27 -5.53
N GLY A 210 -8.16 -0.02 -5.33
CA GLY A 210 -7.89 -0.98 -6.41
C GLY A 210 -9.15 -1.70 -6.93
N GLY A 211 -10.31 -1.45 -6.33
CA GLY A 211 -11.57 -2.12 -6.67
C GLY A 211 -11.59 -3.59 -6.26
N LEU A 212 -12.27 -4.41 -7.06
CA LEU A 212 -12.32 -5.87 -6.91
C LEU A 212 -11.21 -6.56 -7.67
N SER A 213 -10.53 -7.49 -7.01
CA SER A 213 -9.58 -8.38 -7.67
C SER A 213 -9.57 -9.77 -7.04
N GLY A 214 -9.26 -10.79 -7.85
CA GLY A 214 -9.00 -12.14 -7.33
C GLY A 214 -7.72 -12.15 -6.50
N SER A 215 -7.68 -12.97 -5.46
CA SER A 215 -6.53 -13.09 -4.55
C SER A 215 -6.03 -14.52 -4.50
N ASN A 216 -4.72 -14.69 -4.65
CA ASN A 216 -3.97 -15.94 -4.49
C ASN A 216 -2.86 -15.75 -3.44
N THR A 217 -3.16 -15.09 -2.32
CA THR A 217 -2.16 -14.76 -1.29
C THR A 217 -1.71 -15.99 -0.50
N LEU A 218 -0.47 -16.00 -0.03
CA LEU A 218 0.08 -16.98 0.92
C LEU A 218 -0.18 -16.61 2.39
N SER A 219 -0.85 -15.48 2.63
CA SER A 219 -1.19 -14.98 3.96
C SER A 219 -2.67 -15.24 4.28
N ALA A 220 -2.93 -16.19 5.18
CA ALA A 220 -4.28 -16.49 5.61
C ALA A 220 -4.98 -15.26 6.20
N GLY A 221 -6.27 -15.07 5.90
CA GLY A 221 -7.11 -13.98 6.43
C GLY A 221 -6.92 -12.61 5.76
N SER A 222 -6.02 -12.48 4.78
CA SER A 222 -5.83 -11.20 4.06
C SER A 222 -6.85 -10.95 2.93
N ALA A 223 -7.54 -12.00 2.49
CA ALA A 223 -8.55 -11.98 1.43
C ALA A 223 -9.90 -12.46 1.99
N LYS A 224 -11.00 -12.04 1.35
CA LYS A 224 -12.35 -12.47 1.69
C LYS A 224 -12.77 -13.62 0.79
N ARG A 225 -13.41 -14.67 1.31
CA ARG A 225 -13.88 -15.80 0.49
C ARG A 225 -15.34 -15.62 0.11
N GLY A 226 -15.65 -15.60 -1.18
CA GLY A 226 -17.00 -15.32 -1.65
C GLY A 226 -17.16 -15.26 -3.16
N ALA A 227 -18.19 -14.54 -3.59
CA ALA A 227 -18.43 -14.20 -4.99
C ALA A 227 -18.54 -12.69 -5.14
N ALA A 228 -18.03 -12.16 -6.24
CA ALA A 228 -18.10 -10.75 -6.56
C ALA A 228 -18.39 -10.51 -8.04
N ALA A 229 -19.02 -9.38 -8.32
CA ALA A 229 -19.32 -8.90 -9.66
C ALA A 229 -18.98 -7.42 -9.78
N ASP A 230 -18.31 -7.03 -10.86
CA ASP A 230 -18.02 -5.64 -11.18
C ASP A 230 -18.64 -5.28 -12.53
N ILE A 231 -19.50 -4.28 -12.55
CA ILE A 231 -20.26 -3.86 -13.73
C ILE A 231 -19.86 -2.41 -14.06
N ALA A 232 -19.25 -2.21 -15.22
CA ALA A 232 -18.80 -0.91 -15.68
C ALA A 232 -19.70 -0.40 -16.81
N TRP A 233 -20.17 0.82 -16.62
CA TRP A 233 -20.76 1.69 -17.63
C TRP A 233 -19.80 2.84 -17.97
N ARG A 234 -20.11 3.58 -19.04
CA ARG A 234 -19.18 4.57 -19.62
C ARG A 234 -18.55 5.52 -18.58
N SER A 235 -19.37 6.01 -17.65
CA SER A 235 -18.96 7.00 -16.63
C SER A 235 -19.32 6.52 -15.22
N ALA A 236 -19.62 5.24 -15.04
CA ALA A 236 -20.00 4.70 -13.73
C ALA A 236 -19.59 3.24 -13.59
N ASP A 237 -19.37 2.78 -12.38
CA ASP A 237 -19.13 1.38 -12.05
C ASP A 237 -19.93 0.97 -10.82
N LEU A 238 -20.40 -0.27 -10.82
CA LEU A 238 -21.08 -0.92 -9.69
C LEU A 238 -20.35 -2.21 -9.37
N SER A 239 -19.77 -2.27 -8.19
CA SER A 239 -19.08 -3.42 -7.64
C SER A 239 -19.93 -4.03 -6.52
N LEU A 240 -20.18 -5.33 -6.59
CA LEU A 240 -20.94 -6.10 -5.62
C LEU A 240 -20.10 -7.28 -5.14
N TYR A 241 -20.13 -7.60 -3.86
CA TYR A 241 -19.63 -8.89 -3.38
C TYR A 241 -20.46 -9.44 -2.21
N ALA A 242 -20.42 -10.75 -2.05
CA ALA A 242 -20.95 -11.48 -0.91
C ALA A 242 -19.94 -12.55 -0.47
N THR A 243 -19.67 -12.63 0.82
CA THR A 243 -18.73 -13.59 1.42
C THR A 243 -19.47 -14.76 2.07
N LEU A 244 -18.76 -15.89 2.25
CA LEU A 244 -19.30 -17.05 2.96
C LEU A 244 -19.59 -16.76 4.44
N ASP A 245 -18.91 -15.76 5.00
CA ASP A 245 -19.12 -15.30 6.39
C ASP A 245 -20.36 -14.38 6.54
N GLY A 246 -21.14 -14.20 5.46
CA GLY A 246 -22.37 -13.41 5.46
C GLY A 246 -22.18 -11.90 5.24
N GLU A 247 -20.96 -11.46 4.92
CA GLU A 247 -20.69 -10.06 4.60
C GLU A 247 -21.07 -9.76 3.14
N GLN A 248 -21.77 -8.64 2.93
CA GLN A 248 -22.21 -8.17 1.62
C GLN A 248 -21.80 -6.71 1.46
N LEU A 249 -21.40 -6.32 0.26
CA LEU A 249 -21.07 -4.93 -0.04
C LEU A 249 -21.51 -4.56 -1.45
N ALA A 250 -22.05 -3.35 -1.57
CA ALA A 250 -22.32 -2.68 -2.84
C ALA A 250 -21.57 -1.36 -2.88
N HIS A 251 -20.79 -1.14 -3.93
CA HIS A 251 -20.07 0.10 -4.21
C HIS A 251 -20.46 0.62 -5.58
N PHE A 252 -20.96 1.85 -5.64
CA PHE A 252 -21.26 2.55 -6.88
C PHE A 252 -20.31 3.74 -7.01
N GLN A 253 -19.56 3.82 -8.10
CA GLN A 253 -18.69 4.95 -8.40
C GLN A 253 -19.11 5.63 -9.70
N TYR A 254 -19.08 6.96 -9.70
CA TYR A 254 -19.34 7.82 -10.85
C TYR A 254 -18.07 8.61 -11.19
N LEU A 255 -17.71 8.59 -12.47
CA LEU A 255 -16.49 9.17 -13.02
C LEU A 255 -16.84 10.39 -13.88
N THR A 256 -16.19 11.50 -13.57
CA THR A 256 -16.25 12.75 -14.32
C THR A 256 -14.87 13.10 -14.87
N ARG A 257 -14.79 14.08 -15.77
CA ARG A 257 -13.50 14.61 -16.25
C ARG A 257 -12.63 15.19 -15.14
N SER A 258 -13.24 15.68 -14.08
CA SER A 258 -12.56 16.35 -12.97
C SER A 258 -12.42 15.48 -11.73
N GLY A 259 -12.92 14.24 -11.71
CA GLY A 259 -12.96 13.50 -10.44
C GLY A 259 -13.81 12.24 -10.43
N SER A 260 -13.78 11.53 -9.30
CA SER A 260 -14.56 10.33 -9.00
C SER A 260 -15.36 10.50 -7.72
N TYR A 261 -16.56 9.95 -7.69
CA TYR A 261 -17.47 9.99 -6.54
C TYR A 261 -18.03 8.60 -6.29
N GLY A 262 -17.86 8.06 -5.09
CA GLY A 262 -18.29 6.72 -4.72
C GLY A 262 -19.30 6.72 -3.58
N LEU A 263 -20.22 5.77 -3.63
CA LEU A 263 -21.14 5.43 -2.54
C LEU A 263 -21.01 3.95 -2.26
N SER A 264 -20.87 3.60 -0.99
CA SER A 264 -20.65 2.24 -0.54
C SER A 264 -21.66 1.90 0.55
N VAL A 265 -22.22 0.70 0.51
CA VAL A 265 -23.05 0.13 1.57
C VAL A 265 -22.53 -1.26 1.87
N GLN A 266 -22.31 -1.55 3.14
CA GLN A 266 -21.81 -2.82 3.64
C GLN A 266 -22.78 -3.38 4.68
N HIS A 267 -23.19 -4.62 4.50
CA HIS A 267 -24.04 -5.36 5.40
C HIS A 267 -23.31 -6.61 5.91
N THR A 268 -23.18 -6.70 7.22
CA THR A 268 -22.64 -7.85 7.96
C THR A 268 -23.77 -8.36 8.86
N PRO A 269 -23.79 -9.64 9.29
CA PRO A 269 -24.87 -10.15 10.13
C PRO A 269 -25.16 -9.34 11.41
N SER A 270 -24.21 -8.54 11.87
CA SER A 270 -24.30 -7.69 13.06
C SER A 270 -24.32 -6.18 12.78
N MET A 271 -24.19 -5.73 11.53
CA MET A 271 -23.93 -4.31 11.22
C MET A 271 -24.37 -3.92 9.81
N LEU A 272 -25.01 -2.75 9.65
CA LEU A 272 -25.19 -2.07 8.38
C LEU A 272 -24.42 -0.74 8.38
N ALA A 273 -23.47 -0.59 7.47
CA ALA A 273 -22.64 0.60 7.36
C ALA A 273 -22.70 1.20 5.96
N ALA A 274 -22.46 2.50 5.84
CA ALA A 274 -22.45 3.21 4.56
C ALA A 274 -21.32 4.23 4.50
N SER A 275 -20.79 4.50 3.31
CA SER A 275 -19.80 5.56 3.09
C SER A 275 -19.97 6.26 1.76
N ALA A 276 -19.49 7.50 1.72
CA ALA A 276 -19.37 8.30 0.53
C ALA A 276 -17.91 8.72 0.36
N ASP A 277 -17.31 8.41 -0.78
CA ASP A 277 -15.96 8.83 -1.14
C ASP A 277 -15.97 9.80 -2.32
N TRP A 278 -14.96 10.66 -2.36
CA TRP A 278 -14.82 11.64 -3.43
C TRP A 278 -13.35 11.92 -3.73
N ARG A 279 -13.11 12.29 -4.98
CA ARG A 279 -11.86 12.86 -5.45
C ARG A 279 -12.17 13.87 -6.54
N LEU A 280 -11.80 15.13 -6.34
CA LEU A 280 -12.09 16.22 -7.26
C LEU A 280 -10.83 17.04 -7.50
N THR A 281 -10.41 17.14 -8.76
CA THR A 281 -9.30 17.96 -9.22
C THR A 281 -9.82 19.20 -9.93
N VAL A 282 -9.51 20.37 -9.39
CA VAL A 282 -9.76 21.68 -10.00
C VAL A 282 -8.43 22.41 -10.13
N ARG A 283 -7.94 22.54 -11.38
CA ARG A 283 -6.63 23.14 -11.70
C ARG A 283 -5.49 22.46 -10.92
N LYS A 284 -4.87 23.20 -10.00
CA LYS A 284 -3.73 22.77 -9.18
C LYS A 284 -4.14 22.10 -7.86
N LEU A 285 -5.43 22.14 -7.50
CA LEU A 285 -5.95 21.61 -6.25
C LEU A 285 -6.69 20.30 -6.50
N THR A 286 -6.34 19.25 -5.76
CA THR A 286 -7.10 17.99 -5.74
C THR A 286 -7.61 17.74 -4.33
N LEU A 287 -8.93 17.76 -4.14
CA LEU A 287 -9.59 17.36 -2.91
C LEU A 287 -9.89 15.86 -2.95
N PHE A 288 -9.77 15.18 -1.83
CA PHE A 288 -10.13 13.77 -1.72
C PHE A 288 -10.66 13.46 -0.33
N GLY A 289 -11.48 12.43 -0.20
CA GLY A 289 -11.92 11.97 1.10
C GLY A 289 -12.91 10.83 1.06
N GLU A 290 -13.27 10.36 2.25
CA GLU A 290 -14.32 9.41 2.53
C GLU A 290 -15.00 9.78 3.86
N MET A 291 -16.32 9.65 3.91
CA MET A 291 -17.12 9.73 5.13
C MET A 291 -17.89 8.42 5.30
N ALA A 292 -17.78 7.78 6.45
CA ALA A 292 -18.45 6.52 6.75
C ALA A 292 -19.31 6.64 8.01
N VAL A 293 -20.50 6.06 7.96
CA VAL A 293 -21.43 5.93 9.07
C VAL A 293 -21.57 4.45 9.41
N MET A 294 -21.34 4.10 10.67
CA MET A 294 -21.42 2.74 11.18
C MET A 294 -22.24 2.72 12.49
N PRO A 295 -22.98 1.65 12.81
CA PRO A 295 -23.52 1.42 14.14
C PRO A 295 -22.39 1.28 15.16
N LYS A 296 -22.56 1.78 16.39
CA LYS A 296 -21.62 1.47 17.47
C LYS A 296 -21.77 0.00 17.87
N THR A 297 -20.68 -0.75 17.83
CA THR A 297 -20.63 -2.08 18.45
C THR A 297 -20.52 -1.95 19.98
N PRO A 298 -21.04 -2.93 20.75
CA PRO A 298 -21.04 -2.89 22.22
C PRO A 298 -19.64 -2.63 22.84
N ASP A 299 -18.57 -3.08 22.18
CA ASP A 299 -17.18 -2.89 22.64
C ASP A 299 -16.66 -1.44 22.53
N GLN A 300 -17.38 -0.56 21.83
CA GLN A 300 -17.05 0.88 21.75
C GLN A 300 -17.77 1.72 22.82
N VAL A 301 -18.66 1.11 23.60
CA VAL A 301 -19.19 1.73 24.83
C VAL A 301 -18.16 1.42 25.92
N GLY A 302 -17.29 2.40 26.19
CA GLY A 302 -16.25 2.29 27.21
C GLY A 302 -16.83 1.73 28.51
N GLY A 303 -16.45 0.49 28.83
CA GLY A 303 -16.69 -0.10 30.13
C GLY A 303 -15.86 0.63 31.16
N ASP A 304 -16.47 1.62 31.80
CA ASP A 304 -16.14 1.96 33.18
C ASP A 304 -16.40 0.69 34.00
N LYS A 305 -15.35 -0.11 34.25
CA LYS A 305 -15.42 -1.18 35.26
C LYS A 305 -15.34 -0.54 36.64
N GLY A 306 -16.36 0.25 36.96
CA GLY A 306 -16.68 0.68 38.30
C GLY A 306 -17.06 -0.55 39.12
N ASN A 307 -16.30 -0.78 40.17
CA ASN A 307 -16.51 -1.85 41.11
C ASN A 307 -17.80 -1.57 41.91
N GLY A 308 -18.85 -2.36 41.70
CA GLY A 308 -19.98 -2.48 42.63
C GLY A 308 -21.35 -2.03 42.11
N GLY A 309 -22.32 -2.95 42.21
CA GLY A 309 -23.74 -2.65 42.42
C GLY A 309 -24.59 -2.43 41.16
N ASP A 310 -25.41 -3.43 40.86
CA ASP A 310 -26.71 -3.37 40.18
C ASP A 310 -27.07 -2.10 39.36
N LYS A 311 -27.21 -2.29 38.05
CA LYS A 311 -28.40 -1.89 37.27
C LYS A 311 -28.27 -2.41 35.84
N GLY A 312 -29.22 -3.26 35.45
CA GLY A 312 -29.49 -3.58 34.05
C GLY A 312 -29.80 -2.31 33.27
N VAL A 313 -28.83 -1.82 32.52
CA VAL A 313 -29.01 -0.83 31.46
C VAL A 313 -28.47 -1.50 30.20
N MET A 314 -29.38 -1.79 29.26
CA MET A 314 -29.00 -2.17 27.90
C MET A 314 -27.99 -1.14 27.36
N PRO A 315 -26.82 -1.54 26.83
CA PRO A 315 -25.90 -0.57 26.24
C PRO A 315 -26.60 0.13 25.07
N ASP A 316 -26.61 1.46 25.09
CA ASP A 316 -27.21 2.37 24.10
C ASP A 316 -26.58 2.11 22.72
N THR A 317 -27.11 1.09 22.03
CA THR A 317 -26.64 0.55 20.73
C THR A 317 -27.18 1.37 19.55
N ASP A 318 -28.01 2.38 19.84
CA ASP A 318 -28.72 3.20 18.85
C ASP A 318 -27.92 4.39 18.29
N ARG A 319 -26.68 4.60 18.75
CA ARG A 319 -25.86 5.73 18.25
C ARG A 319 -24.93 5.28 17.14
N ALA A 320 -25.14 5.81 15.94
CA ALA A 320 -24.20 5.67 14.83
C ALA A 320 -22.89 6.43 15.12
N SER A 321 -21.75 5.82 14.80
CA SER A 321 -20.44 6.46 14.69
C SER A 321 -20.24 7.05 13.29
N LEU A 322 -19.68 8.26 13.26
CA LEU A 322 -19.24 8.93 12.03
C LEU A 322 -17.71 8.92 12.00
N SER A 323 -17.15 8.41 10.91
CA SER A 323 -15.72 8.50 10.62
C SER A 323 -15.51 9.27 9.32
N ILE A 324 -14.50 10.14 9.29
CA ILE A 324 -14.16 11.00 8.17
C ILE A 324 -12.66 10.91 7.94
N ARG A 325 -12.26 10.75 6.68
CA ARG A 325 -10.88 10.87 6.23
C ARG A 325 -10.87 11.75 5.00
N THR A 326 -10.35 12.97 5.11
CA THR A 326 -10.40 13.96 4.01
C THR A 326 -9.10 14.73 3.91
N GLY A 327 -8.74 15.16 2.72
CA GLY A 327 -7.48 15.85 2.47
C GLY A 327 -7.47 16.59 1.15
N ALA A 328 -6.33 17.24 0.91
CA ALA A 328 -6.09 18.02 -0.30
C ALA A 328 -4.64 17.88 -0.76
N PHE A 329 -4.44 17.87 -2.07
CA PHE A 329 -3.15 18.10 -2.72
C PHE A 329 -3.15 19.45 -3.42
N TYR A 330 -2.06 20.19 -3.28
CA TYR A 330 -1.80 21.41 -4.04
C TYR A 330 -0.52 21.25 -4.85
N ASN A 331 -0.66 21.22 -6.18
CA ASN A 331 0.45 21.08 -7.12
C ASN A 331 0.85 22.47 -7.63
N HIS A 332 1.86 23.09 -7.01
CA HIS A 332 2.29 24.43 -7.41
C HIS A 332 3.01 24.42 -8.77
N SER A 333 3.97 23.51 -8.93
CA SER A 333 4.78 23.31 -10.14
C SER A 333 5.36 21.89 -10.17
N TYR A 334 6.02 21.50 -11.27
CA TYR A 334 6.70 20.20 -11.34
C TYR A 334 7.72 20.05 -10.19
N GLY A 335 7.57 18.97 -9.42
CA GLY A 335 8.39 18.66 -8.23
C GLY A 335 8.06 19.46 -6.97
N ASN A 336 7.04 20.34 -6.97
CA ASN A 336 6.63 21.11 -5.79
C ASN A 336 5.16 20.88 -5.48
N ARG A 337 4.88 20.14 -4.39
CA ARG A 337 3.52 19.73 -4.00
C ARG A 337 3.32 19.90 -2.50
N GLY A 338 2.12 20.30 -2.09
CA GLY A 338 1.68 20.29 -0.70
C GLY A 338 0.56 19.29 -0.51
N ALA A 339 0.47 18.68 0.67
CA ALA A 339 -0.66 17.86 1.07
C ALA A 339 -1.12 18.17 2.50
N LEU A 340 -2.42 17.99 2.72
CA LEU A 340 -3.07 18.01 4.02
C LEU A 340 -3.96 16.77 4.11
N LEU A 341 -4.02 16.15 5.29
CA LEU A 341 -4.95 15.08 5.61
C LEU A 341 -5.51 15.31 7.01
N VAL A 342 -6.81 15.11 7.17
CA VAL A 342 -7.50 15.08 8.45
C VAL A 342 -8.27 13.77 8.55
N ARG A 343 -8.14 13.09 9.69
CA ARG A 343 -8.89 11.90 10.04
C ARG A 343 -9.62 12.15 11.35
N CYS A 344 -10.88 11.78 11.38
CA CYS A 344 -11.76 11.91 12.53
C CYS A 344 -12.53 10.61 12.64
N SER A 345 -12.42 9.92 13.76
CA SER A 345 -13.26 8.79 14.13
C SER A 345 -13.74 9.01 15.57
N PRO A 346 -14.72 8.24 16.09
CA PRO A 346 -15.21 8.42 17.44
C PRO A 346 -14.11 8.42 18.51
N ASP A 347 -13.10 7.57 18.30
CA ASP A 347 -12.03 7.32 19.27
C ASP A 347 -10.71 7.98 18.89
N GLU A 348 -10.51 8.38 17.63
CA GLU A 348 -9.21 8.85 17.14
C GLU A 348 -9.33 10.08 16.22
N TYR A 349 -8.49 11.08 16.47
CA TYR A 349 -8.28 12.20 15.56
C TYR A 349 -6.86 12.15 15.02
N ALA A 350 -6.67 12.45 13.75
CA ALA A 350 -5.36 12.67 13.17
C ALA A 350 -5.35 13.86 12.23
N ALA A 351 -4.23 14.57 12.19
CA ALA A 351 -3.96 15.59 11.21
C ALA A 351 -2.55 15.39 10.66
N ALA A 352 -2.39 15.50 9.35
CA ALA A 352 -1.11 15.40 8.70
C ALA A 352 -0.90 16.51 7.67
N LEU A 353 0.34 16.95 7.55
CA LEU A 353 0.81 17.94 6.60
C LEU A 353 2.02 17.37 5.85
N GLY A 354 2.08 17.62 4.56
CA GLY A 354 3.15 17.17 3.69
C GLY A 354 3.58 18.29 2.76
N ALA A 355 4.89 18.42 2.55
CA ALA A 355 5.47 19.31 1.56
C ALA A 355 6.56 18.55 0.81
N GLU A 356 6.44 18.53 -0.50
CA GLU A 356 7.39 17.96 -1.42
C GLU A 356 7.96 19.09 -2.26
N THR A 357 9.28 19.13 -2.34
CA THR A 357 10.06 20.00 -3.20
C THR A 357 10.98 19.14 -4.04
N ARG A 358 11.65 19.76 -5.01
CA ARG A 358 12.70 19.08 -5.77
C ARG A 358 13.82 18.54 -4.87
N TRP A 359 14.06 19.14 -3.70
CA TRP A 359 15.20 18.83 -2.82
C TRP A 359 14.86 17.92 -1.64
N ALA A 360 13.58 17.84 -1.27
CA ALA A 360 13.15 17.11 -0.09
C ALA A 360 11.64 16.89 -0.08
N SER A 361 11.21 15.79 0.54
CA SER A 361 9.83 15.52 0.93
C SER A 361 9.75 15.42 2.44
N ILE A 362 8.93 16.25 3.06
CA ILE A 362 8.70 16.26 4.51
C ILE A 362 7.23 15.97 4.75
N THR A 363 6.95 15.03 5.64
CA THR A 363 5.60 14.69 6.10
C THR A 363 5.57 14.67 7.62
N ALA A 364 4.51 15.20 8.19
CA ALA A 364 4.27 15.21 9.63
C ALA A 364 2.83 14.81 9.89
N GLU A 365 2.61 13.90 10.83
CA GLU A 365 1.30 13.38 11.22
C GLU A 365 1.20 13.32 12.73
N ALA A 366 0.18 13.97 13.28
CA ALA A 366 -0.19 13.89 14.69
C ALA A 366 -1.48 13.07 14.84
N THR A 367 -1.50 12.11 15.77
CA THR A 367 -2.68 11.32 16.12
C THR A 367 -2.98 11.42 17.62
N LEU A 368 -4.27 11.41 17.96
CA LEU A 368 -4.79 11.47 19.32
C LEU A 368 -5.91 10.45 19.45
N ASN A 369 -5.73 9.45 20.30
CA ASN A 369 -6.81 8.55 20.72
C ASN A 369 -7.47 9.12 21.98
N ARG A 370 -8.77 9.44 21.92
CA ARG A 370 -9.53 10.03 23.03
C ARG A 370 -9.78 9.07 24.18
N VAL A 371 -10.10 7.80 23.87
CA VAL A 371 -10.48 6.82 24.89
C VAL A 371 -9.28 6.47 25.77
N LYS A 372 -8.11 6.32 25.16
CA LYS A 372 -6.88 5.94 25.86
C LYS A 372 -5.98 7.14 26.22
N ASP A 373 -6.35 8.37 25.84
CA ASP A 373 -5.51 9.59 25.89
C ASP A 373 -4.07 9.36 25.37
N THR A 374 -3.92 8.50 24.36
CA THR A 374 -2.62 8.26 23.72
C THR A 374 -2.40 9.24 22.59
N ARG A 375 -1.16 9.71 22.43
CA ARG A 375 -0.78 10.68 21.38
C ARG A 375 0.38 10.13 20.59
N GLN A 376 0.41 10.35 19.29
CA GLN A 376 1.56 10.02 18.45
C GLN A 376 1.87 11.18 17.53
N LEU A 377 3.16 11.43 17.28
CA LEU A 377 3.65 12.35 16.27
C LEU A 377 4.67 11.60 15.44
N ARG A 378 4.39 11.43 14.16
CA ARG A 378 5.30 10.82 13.18
C ARG A 378 5.74 11.91 12.22
N THR A 379 7.03 12.06 12.01
CA THR A 379 7.61 12.96 11.02
C THR A 379 8.61 12.19 10.20
N VAL A 380 8.55 12.32 8.88
CA VAL A 380 9.50 11.74 7.94
C VAL A 380 10.03 12.88 7.07
N ALA A 381 11.34 12.96 6.90
CA ALA A 381 12.00 13.85 5.97
C ALA A 381 12.90 13.03 5.06
N LEU A 382 12.64 13.07 3.76
CA LEU A 382 13.39 12.40 2.71
C LEU A 382 14.10 13.48 1.89
N CYS A 383 15.37 13.28 1.54
CA CYS A 383 16.05 14.16 0.60
C CYS A 383 15.93 13.63 -0.83
N ASN A 384 15.53 14.49 -1.76
CA ASN A 384 15.39 14.20 -3.19
C ASN A 384 16.13 15.29 -4.01
N PRO A 385 16.53 15.07 -5.27
CA PRO A 385 17.08 13.80 -5.71
C PRO A 385 18.30 13.41 -4.87
N ALA A 386 18.78 12.20 -5.07
CA ALA A 386 19.99 11.72 -4.42
C ALA A 386 21.17 12.67 -4.70
N PHE A 387 21.98 12.92 -3.67
CA PHE A 387 23.19 13.73 -3.80
C PHE A 387 24.26 12.92 -4.52
N GLU A 388 24.83 13.47 -5.59
CA GLU A 388 25.99 12.89 -6.25
C GLU A 388 27.26 13.40 -5.58
N LEU A 389 28.02 12.49 -4.96
CA LEU A 389 29.33 12.75 -4.38
C LEU A 389 30.37 11.89 -5.12
N GLY A 390 30.95 12.46 -6.18
CA GLY A 390 31.83 11.70 -7.09
C GLY A 390 31.04 10.63 -7.84
N SER A 391 31.44 9.37 -7.74
CA SER A 391 30.70 8.23 -8.33
C SER A 391 29.56 7.71 -7.44
N TRP A 392 29.40 8.28 -6.23
CA TRP A 392 28.41 7.81 -5.26
C TRP A 392 27.11 8.61 -5.32
N THR A 393 26.00 7.90 -5.31
CA THR A 393 24.65 8.43 -5.19
C THR A 393 24.17 8.24 -3.76
N LEU A 394 23.93 9.33 -3.02
CA LEU A 394 23.57 9.33 -1.60
C LEU A 394 22.11 9.76 -1.39
N LYS A 395 21.34 8.99 -0.61
CA LYS A 395 19.94 9.25 -0.27
C LYS A 395 19.77 9.22 1.25
N PRO A 396 19.94 10.37 1.93
CA PRO A 396 19.67 10.45 3.35
C PRO A 396 18.16 10.52 3.62
N SER A 397 17.74 9.85 4.70
CA SER A 397 16.39 9.93 5.22
C SER A 397 16.39 10.09 6.73
N PHE A 398 15.41 10.81 7.24
CA PHE A 398 15.23 11.08 8.66
C PHE A 398 13.79 10.75 9.06
N ARG A 399 13.63 10.09 10.20
CA ARG A 399 12.34 9.80 10.81
C ARG A 399 12.39 10.18 12.27
N LEU A 400 11.38 10.91 12.70
CA LEU A 400 11.12 11.18 14.11
C LEU A 400 9.75 10.58 14.46
N ASN A 401 9.70 9.75 15.48
CA ASN A 401 8.47 9.18 15.99
C ASN A 401 8.39 9.44 17.50
N SER A 402 7.44 10.25 17.92
CA SER A 402 7.14 10.52 19.32
C SER A 402 5.81 9.87 19.69
N ARG A 403 5.76 9.23 20.86
CA ARG A 403 4.59 8.55 21.37
C ARG A 403 4.39 8.91 22.84
N TYR A 404 3.16 9.27 23.18
CA TYR A 404 2.67 9.42 24.54
C TYR A 404 1.63 8.34 24.86
N ARG A 405 1.83 7.61 25.96
CA ARG A 405 0.91 6.59 26.48
C ARG A 405 0.77 6.72 28.00
N PRO A 406 -0.38 7.18 28.54
CA PRO A 406 -0.54 7.41 29.97
C PRO A 406 -0.49 6.13 30.81
N GLU A 407 -0.85 4.98 30.24
CA GLU A 407 -0.89 3.66 30.88
C GLU A 407 0.50 3.05 31.09
N GLU A 408 1.51 3.49 30.33
CA GLU A 408 2.87 2.99 30.44
C GLU A 408 3.62 3.72 31.57
N LYS A 409 4.48 2.99 32.30
CA LYS A 409 5.37 3.56 33.33
C LYS A 409 6.18 4.74 32.78
N PHE A 410 6.63 4.63 31.53
CA PHE A 410 7.32 5.70 30.80
C PHE A 410 6.42 6.21 29.69
N ARG A 411 5.73 7.31 29.99
CA ARG A 411 4.67 7.79 29.12
C ARG A 411 5.17 8.27 27.77
N TRP A 412 6.34 8.91 27.74
CA TRP A 412 6.94 9.45 26.53
C TRP A 412 8.01 8.52 25.96
N ARG A 413 7.92 8.25 24.66
CA ARG A 413 8.92 7.53 23.87
C ARG A 413 9.19 8.30 22.59
N ASN A 414 10.45 8.68 22.38
CA ASN A 414 10.91 9.36 21.17
C ASN A 414 11.93 8.47 20.46
N ASP A 415 11.71 8.20 19.17
CA ASP A 415 12.59 7.43 18.29
C ASP A 415 13.02 8.36 17.16
N LEU A 416 14.32 8.65 17.11
CA LEU A 416 14.94 9.36 16.02
C LEU A 416 15.74 8.36 15.19
N ARG A 417 15.40 8.23 13.92
CA ARG A 417 16.10 7.39 12.98
C ARG A 417 16.68 8.24 11.86
N ALA A 418 17.96 8.05 11.58
CA ALA A 418 18.63 8.56 10.39
C ALA A 418 19.11 7.37 9.57
N GLU A 419 18.84 7.38 8.27
CA GLU A 419 19.32 6.37 7.32
C GLU A 419 20.07 7.07 6.19
N LEU A 420 21.07 6.40 5.63
CA LEU A 420 21.83 6.83 4.48
C LEU A 420 22.01 5.64 3.55
N ASP A 421 21.33 5.68 2.41
CA ASP A 421 21.58 4.79 1.29
C ASP A 421 22.63 5.41 0.38
N ALA A 422 23.67 4.65 0.03
CA ALA A 422 24.76 5.08 -0.83
C ALA A 422 25.04 4.00 -1.88
N GLN A 423 25.14 4.40 -3.15
CA GLN A 423 25.37 3.46 -4.24
C GLN A 423 26.41 3.99 -5.23
N THR A 424 27.34 3.14 -5.69
CA THR A 424 28.26 3.44 -6.79
C THR A 424 28.44 2.21 -7.67
N GLY A 425 27.90 2.24 -8.90
CA GLY A 425 27.91 1.07 -9.78
C GLY A 425 27.34 -0.18 -9.09
N PRO A 426 28.10 -1.28 -8.96
CA PRO A 426 27.65 -2.51 -8.30
C PRO A 426 27.71 -2.44 -6.77
N TRP A 427 28.34 -1.42 -6.18
CA TRP A 427 28.49 -1.33 -4.74
C TRP A 427 27.32 -0.58 -4.11
N MET A 428 26.83 -1.08 -2.99
CA MET A 428 25.83 -0.44 -2.17
C MET A 428 26.27 -0.42 -0.70
N LEU A 429 25.90 0.64 0.00
CA LEU A 429 26.12 0.83 1.41
C LEU A 429 24.83 1.41 2.00
N HIS A 430 24.33 0.80 3.06
CA HIS A 430 23.21 1.31 3.83
C HIS A 430 23.66 1.48 5.29
N GLY A 431 23.61 2.71 5.78
CA GLY A 431 23.85 3.02 7.18
C GLY A 431 22.55 3.47 7.84
N ARG A 432 22.23 2.94 9.02
CA ARG A 432 21.10 3.39 9.83
C ARG A 432 21.53 3.59 11.26
N VAL A 433 21.15 4.72 11.83
CA VAL A 433 21.30 5.02 13.26
C VAL A 433 19.91 5.29 13.81
N ASN A 434 19.53 4.55 14.84
CA ASN A 434 18.32 4.80 15.61
C ASN A 434 18.73 5.18 17.04
N ALA A 435 18.28 6.34 17.50
CA ALA A 435 18.41 6.82 18.86
C ALA A 435 17.01 6.89 19.50
N LEU A 436 16.82 6.10 20.55
CA LEU A 436 15.59 6.01 21.31
C LEU A 436 15.76 6.71 22.67
N ARG A 437 14.82 7.56 23.01
CA ARG A 437 14.70 8.19 24.34
C ARG A 437 13.36 7.83 24.96
N CYS A 438 13.40 6.99 26.00
CA CYS A 438 12.28 6.73 26.91
C CYS A 438 12.60 7.34 28.29
N GLU A 439 12.99 6.53 29.28
CA GLU A 439 13.62 6.97 30.53
C GLU A 439 15.12 7.22 30.40
N GLN A 440 15.79 6.39 29.60
CA GLN A 440 17.20 6.49 29.26
C GLN A 440 17.38 6.52 27.74
N TRP A 441 18.61 6.74 27.30
CA TRP A 441 18.98 6.64 25.90
C TRP A 441 19.30 5.19 25.54
N ALA A 442 18.77 4.73 24.43
CA ALA A 442 19.23 3.54 23.75
C ALA A 442 19.58 3.91 22.31
N TRP A 443 20.56 3.23 21.73
CA TRP A 443 20.88 3.44 20.34
C TRP A 443 21.23 2.13 19.64
N LEU A 444 20.93 2.11 18.35
CA LEU A 444 21.15 1.00 17.44
C LEU A 444 21.78 1.57 16.18
N THR A 445 22.99 1.12 15.88
CA THR A 445 23.66 1.37 14.61
C THR A 445 23.64 0.11 13.78
N TYR A 446 23.25 0.28 12.54
CA TYR A 446 23.08 -0.76 11.56
C TYR A 446 23.89 -0.35 10.34
N ILE A 447 24.75 -1.24 9.85
CA ILE A 447 25.54 -1.00 8.65
C ILE A 447 25.42 -2.25 7.78
N GLU A 448 25.07 -2.03 6.52
CA GLU A 448 25.05 -3.04 5.48
C GLU A 448 25.89 -2.55 4.31
N THR A 449 26.73 -3.44 3.78
CA THR A 449 27.45 -3.22 2.54
C THR A 449 27.15 -4.38 1.61
N GLY A 450 26.98 -4.09 0.32
CA GLY A 450 26.60 -5.08 -0.66
C GLY A 450 27.31 -4.87 -1.99
N TYR A 451 27.45 -5.96 -2.72
CA TYR A 451 27.90 -5.97 -4.10
C TYR A 451 26.82 -6.65 -4.95
N LYS A 452 26.25 -5.90 -5.90
CA LYS A 452 25.12 -6.31 -6.73
C LYS A 452 25.48 -6.17 -8.21
N ARG A 453 25.36 -7.27 -8.96
CA ARG A 453 25.36 -7.35 -10.43
C ARG A 453 24.07 -8.07 -10.87
N GLU A 454 23.79 -8.05 -12.16
CA GLU A 454 22.58 -8.64 -12.77
C GLU A 454 22.24 -10.06 -12.28
N LYS A 455 23.26 -10.90 -12.01
CA LYS A 455 23.06 -12.32 -11.63
C LYS A 455 23.55 -12.68 -10.23
N THR A 456 24.22 -11.77 -9.53
CA THR A 456 24.90 -12.08 -8.27
C THR A 456 24.77 -10.91 -7.32
N ALA A 457 24.29 -11.17 -6.11
CA ALA A 457 24.27 -10.21 -5.03
C ALA A 457 24.89 -10.82 -3.77
N LEU A 458 25.81 -10.10 -3.14
CA LEU A 458 26.44 -10.44 -1.89
C LEU A 458 26.19 -9.30 -0.90
N TYR A 459 25.77 -9.63 0.32
CA TYR A 459 25.51 -8.65 1.37
C TYR A 459 26.26 -9.03 2.64
N LEU A 460 26.85 -8.03 3.29
CA LEU A 460 27.43 -8.12 4.62
C LEU A 460 26.70 -7.12 5.52
N ARG A 461 26.12 -7.64 6.60
CA ARG A 461 25.29 -6.88 7.54
C ARG A 461 25.89 -6.96 8.94
N GLY A 462 26.05 -5.82 9.59
CA GLY A 462 26.51 -5.67 10.96
C GLY A 462 25.53 -4.83 11.77
N THR A 463 25.29 -5.21 13.03
CA THR A 463 24.42 -4.47 13.93
C THR A 463 25.07 -4.32 15.28
N LEU A 464 25.13 -3.08 15.75
CA LEU A 464 25.66 -2.69 17.05
C LEU A 464 24.55 -1.97 17.81
N PHE A 465 24.31 -2.37 19.05
CA PHE A 465 23.35 -1.67 19.89
C PHE A 465 23.86 -1.54 21.31
N LYS A 466 23.43 -0.46 21.95
CA LYS A 466 23.60 -0.24 23.38
C LYS A 466 22.25 0.12 23.96
N VAL A 467 21.84 -0.70 24.91
CA VAL A 467 20.64 -0.51 25.73
C VAL A 467 21.13 -0.57 27.17
N ASP A 468 21.10 0.56 27.86
CA ASP A 468 21.59 0.64 29.24
C ASP A 468 20.68 -0.15 30.20
N LYS A 469 19.36 -0.11 29.98
CA LYS A 469 18.34 -0.95 30.62
C LYS A 469 17.21 -1.24 29.64
N TRP A 470 16.64 -2.44 29.70
CA TRP A 470 15.52 -2.89 28.84
C TRP A 470 14.15 -2.33 29.26
N ASN A 471 14.13 -1.22 30.00
CA ASN A 471 12.94 -0.66 30.64
C ASN A 471 12.23 0.40 29.80
#